data_AF-A0A6V7IVZ1-F1
#
_entry.id   AF-A0A6V7IVZ1-F1
#
_cell.length_a   1.000
_cell.length_b   1.000
_cell.length_c   1.000
_cell.angle_alpha   90.00
_cell.angle_beta   90.00
_cell.angle_gamma   90.00
#
_symmetry.space_group_name_H-M   'P 1'
#
loop_
_entity.id
_entity.type
_entity.pdbx_description
1 polymer ?
#
loop_
_entity_poly.entity_id
_entity_poly.type
_entity_poly.pdbx_seq_one_letter_code
_entity_poly.pdbx_strand_id
1 'polypeptide(L)'
;PESADTSSFGVEDGDVILLATDGVFDNVPDQLLVTEMRKVEGERDPTKIQGVANTIAWMARSLAFDGAFMSPFAQSARENGIDAI
;
A
#
# COMPACT_ATOMS: atom_id res chain seq x y z
N PRO A 1 17.37 3.45 17.79
CA PRO A 1 16.03 3.94 18.22
C PRO A 1 15.97 5.47 18.34
N GLU A 2 17.01 6.12 18.86
CA GLU A 2 17.06 7.59 19.02
C GLU A 2 17.03 8.40 17.71
N SER A 3 17.33 7.75 16.58
CA SER A 3 17.28 8.37 15.23
C SER A 3 16.01 8.02 14.44
N ALA A 4 15.05 7.31 15.05
CA ALA A 4 13.77 7.05 14.40
C ALA A 4 12.97 8.34 14.37
N ASP A 5 12.46 8.70 13.20
CA ASP A 5 11.51 9.81 13.11
C ASP A 5 10.20 9.38 13.77
N THR A 6 9.65 10.25 14.62
CA THR A 6 8.44 9.97 15.39
C THR A 6 7.43 11.06 15.14
N SER A 7 6.23 10.67 14.75
CA SER A 7 5.10 11.56 14.58
C SER A 7 3.88 11.01 15.31
N SER A 8 2.94 11.89 15.62
CA SER A 8 1.65 11.55 16.21
C SER A 8 0.53 12.19 15.39
N PHE A 9 -0.57 11.47 15.24
CA PHE A 9 -1.78 11.94 14.60
C PHE A 9 -2.99 11.36 15.33
N GLY A 10 -4.10 12.10 15.33
CA GLY A 10 -5.35 11.63 15.92
C GLY A 10 -6.04 10.61 15.02
N VAL A 11 -6.75 9.65 15.62
CA VAL A 11 -7.54 8.63 14.91
C VAL A 11 -8.95 8.58 15.50
N GLU A 12 -9.91 8.18 14.68
CA GLU A 12 -11.32 8.01 15.01
C GLU A 12 -11.75 6.53 14.95
N ASP A 13 -12.88 6.18 15.58
CA ASP A 13 -13.41 4.81 15.50
C ASP A 13 -13.78 4.50 14.05
N GLY A 14 -13.23 3.40 13.53
CA GLY A 14 -13.43 2.96 12.16
C GLY A 14 -12.28 3.29 11.20
N ASP A 15 -11.33 4.14 11.60
CA ASP A 15 -10.12 4.42 10.81
C ASP A 15 -9.31 3.15 10.56
N VAL A 16 -8.76 3.04 9.34
CA VAL A 16 -7.92 1.92 8.92
C VAL A 16 -6.50 2.42 8.66
N ILE A 17 -5.53 1.89 9.40
CA ILE A 17 -4.10 2.21 9.22
C ILE A 17 -3.43 1.09 8.45
N LEU A 18 -2.83 1.41 7.30
CA LEU A 18 -1.98 0.50 6.55
C LEU A 18 -0.51 0.80 6.85
N LEU A 19 0.19 -0.20 7.40
CA LEU A 19 1.65 -0.19 7.49
C LEU A 19 2.20 -1.24 6.52
N ALA A 20 3.06 -0.82 5.61
CA ALA A 20 3.68 -1.69 4.62
C ALA A 20 5.10 -1.24 4.30
N THR A 21 5.87 -2.12 3.68
CA THR A 21 7.17 -1.78 3.09
C THR A 21 6.98 -1.10 1.74
N ASP A 22 8.07 -0.52 1.21
CA ASP A 22 8.15 0.07 -0.13
C ASP A 22 7.57 -0.83 -1.23
N GLY A 23 7.82 -2.14 -1.20
CA GLY A 23 7.29 -3.07 -2.19
C GLY A 23 5.77 -3.04 -2.38
N VAL A 24 4.98 -2.57 -1.40
CA VAL A 24 3.54 -2.32 -1.59
C VAL A 24 3.31 -0.98 -2.29
N PHE A 25 3.88 0.11 -1.76
CA PHE A 25 3.66 1.46 -2.27
C PHE A 25 4.27 1.69 -3.66
N ASP A 26 5.35 1.00 -3.99
CA ASP A 26 6.02 1.05 -5.29
C ASP A 26 5.23 0.33 -6.39
N ASN A 27 4.39 -0.64 -6.03
CA ASN A 27 3.74 -1.55 -6.97
C ASN A 27 2.21 -1.43 -7.00
N VAL A 28 1.57 -0.86 -5.97
CA VAL A 28 0.12 -0.77 -5.90
C VAL A 28 -0.31 0.70 -5.91
N PRO A 29 -1.11 1.15 -6.90
CA PRO A 29 -1.67 2.49 -6.90
C PRO A 29 -2.53 2.78 -5.68
N ASP A 30 -2.43 4.02 -5.15
CA ASP A 30 -3.20 4.49 -4.00
C ASP A 30 -4.70 4.20 -4.10
N GLN A 31 -5.28 4.38 -5.29
CA GLN A 31 -6.70 4.11 -5.50
C GLN A 31 -7.08 2.65 -5.24
N LEU A 32 -6.22 1.69 -5.57
CA LEU A 32 -6.43 0.28 -5.27
C LEU A 32 -6.26 -0.01 -3.78
N LEU A 33 -5.24 0.58 -3.15
CA LEU A 33 -5.05 0.47 -1.69
C LEU A 33 -6.28 0.98 -0.93
N VAL A 34 -6.76 2.18 -1.25
CA VAL A 34 -7.97 2.77 -0.64
C VAL A 34 -9.21 1.90 -0.89
N THR A 35 -9.34 1.32 -2.09
CA THR A 35 -10.47 0.43 -2.42
C THR A 35 -10.46 -0.82 -1.55
N GLU A 36 -9.30 -1.42 -1.30
CA GLU A 36 -9.18 -2.59 -0.42
C GLU A 36 -9.36 -2.23 1.06
N MET A 37 -8.75 -1.13 1.51
CA MET A 37 -8.85 -0.68 2.91
C MET A 37 -10.28 -0.34 3.32
N ARG A 38 -11.08 0.25 2.42
CA ARG A 38 -12.51 0.53 2.68
C ARG A 38 -13.34 -0.71 3.00
N LYS A 39 -12.90 -1.90 2.61
CA LYS A 39 -13.63 -3.15 2.91
C LYS A 39 -13.59 -3.51 4.39
N VAL A 40 -12.67 -2.93 5.15
CA VAL A 40 -12.47 -3.18 6.60
C VAL A 40 -12.65 -1.93 7.45
N GLU A 41 -13.20 -0.86 6.89
CA GLU A 41 -13.60 0.32 7.64
C GLU A 41 -14.65 -0.06 8.69
N GLY A 42 -14.38 0.23 9.96
CA GLY A 42 -15.24 -0.16 11.09
C GLY A 42 -15.30 -1.67 11.38
N GLU A 43 -14.55 -2.51 10.66
CA GLU A 43 -14.52 -3.95 10.88
C GLU A 43 -13.68 -4.30 12.11
N ARG A 44 -14.11 -5.32 12.88
CA ARG A 44 -13.43 -5.77 14.09
C ARG A 44 -13.03 -7.24 14.03
N ASP A 45 -13.47 -7.99 13.02
CA ASP A 45 -13.06 -9.38 12.79
C ASP A 45 -11.62 -9.45 12.23
N PRO A 46 -10.66 -10.00 13.01
CA PRO A 46 -9.27 -10.11 12.57
C PRO A 46 -9.11 -10.94 11.29
N THR A 47 -10.01 -11.90 11.05
CA THR A 47 -9.95 -12.77 9.87
C THR A 47 -10.22 -11.98 8.59
N LYS A 48 -11.18 -11.06 8.62
CA LYS A 48 -11.49 -10.18 7.48
C LYS A 48 -10.38 -9.16 7.24
N ILE A 49 -9.85 -8.57 8.31
CA ILE A 49 -8.72 -7.63 8.25
C ILE A 49 -7.49 -8.31 7.64
N GLN A 50 -7.14 -9.51 8.12
CA GLN A 50 -6.05 -10.30 7.56
C GLN A 50 -6.30 -10.68 6.09
N GLY A 51 -7.55 -10.97 5.74
CA GLY A 51 -7.95 -11.22 4.35
C GLY A 51 -7.59 -10.05 3.43
N VAL A 52 -7.96 -8.82 3.81
CA VAL A 52 -7.61 -7.61 3.07
C VAL A 52 -6.10 -7.38 3.00
N ALA A 53 -5.38 -7.57 4.11
CA ALA A 53 -3.92 -7.45 4.12
C ALA A 53 -3.26 -8.44 3.14
N ASN A 54 -3.75 -9.69 3.09
CA ASN A 54 -3.27 -10.71 2.14
C ASN A 54 -3.58 -10.32 0.69
N THR A 55 -4.76 -9.75 0.42
CA THR A 55 -5.12 -9.24 -0.90
C THR A 55 -4.18 -8.12 -1.35
N ILE A 56 -3.88 -7.15 -0.48
CA ILE A 56 -2.93 -6.06 -0.78
C ILE A 56 -1.53 -6.61 -1.08
N ALA A 57 -1.02 -7.52 -0.24
CA ALA A 57 0.27 -8.15 -0.47
C ALA A 57 0.32 -8.95 -1.78
N TRP A 58 -0.77 -9.64 -2.12
CA TRP A 58 -0.89 -10.39 -3.37
C TRP A 58 -0.94 -9.47 -4.59
N MET A 59 -1.65 -8.33 -4.52
CA MET A 59 -1.65 -7.32 -5.58
C MET A 59 -0.25 -6.76 -5.81
N ALA A 60 0.43 -6.35 -4.75
CA ALA A 60 1.80 -5.84 -4.82
C ALA A 60 2.73 -6.82 -5.53
N ARG A 61 2.69 -8.09 -5.13
CA ARG A 61 3.46 -9.15 -5.79
C ARG A 61 3.09 -9.31 -7.27
N SER A 62 1.81 -9.34 -7.59
CA SER A 62 1.34 -9.60 -8.96
C SER A 62 1.74 -8.45 -9.90
N LEU A 63 1.56 -7.21 -9.46
CA LEU A 63 1.92 -6.01 -10.23
C LEU A 63 3.44 -5.84 -10.35
N ALA A 64 4.21 -6.23 -9.35
CA ALA A 64 5.68 -6.21 -9.42
C ALA A 64 6.27 -7.14 -10.51
N PHE A 65 5.52 -8.16 -10.94
CA PHE A 65 5.92 -9.07 -12.02
C PHE A 65 5.22 -8.79 -13.35
N ASP A 66 4.37 -7.76 -13.42
CA ASP A 66 3.71 -7.34 -14.66
C ASP A 66 4.56 -6.29 -15.39
N GLY A 67 5.39 -6.76 -16.33
CA GLY A 67 6.25 -5.88 -17.13
C GLY A 67 5.52 -4.96 -18.11
N ALA A 68 4.20 -5.03 -18.22
CA ALA A 68 3.38 -4.07 -18.97
C ALA A 68 2.75 -3.01 -18.07
N PHE A 69 2.83 -3.19 -16.74
CA PHE A 69 2.22 -2.30 -15.78
C PHE A 69 3.15 -1.14 -15.42
N MET A 70 2.66 0.08 -15.59
CA MET A 70 3.34 1.29 -15.12
C MET A 70 3.09 1.47 -13.63
N SER A 71 3.95 0.86 -12.80
CA SER A 71 3.87 0.96 -11.36
C SER A 71 4.13 2.39 -10.85
N PRO A 72 3.66 2.74 -9.63
CA PRO A 72 4.03 4.00 -8.97
C PRO A 72 5.54 4.27 -8.99
N PHE A 73 6.35 3.23 -8.77
CA PHE A 73 7.81 3.32 -8.90
C PHE A 73 8.25 3.66 -10.33
N ALA A 74 7.76 2.96 -11.34
CA ALA A 74 8.13 3.21 -12.73
C ALA A 74 7.70 4.60 -13.22
N GLN A 75 6.54 5.09 -12.76
CA GLN A 75 6.08 6.45 -13.01
C GLN A 75 7.05 7.49 -12.39
N SER A 76 7.35 7.34 -11.10
CA SER A 76 8.29 8.21 -10.38
C SER A 76 9.69 8.19 -11.00
N ALA A 77 10.18 7.02 -11.40
CA ALA A 77 11.47 6.87 -12.07
C ALA A 77 11.50 7.68 -13.38
N ARG A 78 10.46 7.57 -14.22
CA ARG A 78 10.36 8.32 -15.48
C ARG A 78 10.27 9.82 -15.28
N GLU A 79 9.50 10.26 -14.28
CA GLU A 79 9.41 11.69 -13.92
C GLU A 79 10.77 12.26 -13.50
N ASN A 80 11.65 11.43 -12.94
CA ASN A 80 13.02 11.78 -12.56
C ASN A 80 14.06 11.44 -13.65
N GLY A 81 13.62 11.11 -14.87
CA GLY A 81 14.50 10.87 -16.03
C GLY A 81 15.18 9.50 -16.05
N ILE A 82 14.68 8.53 -15.31
CA ILE A 82 15.15 7.14 -15.28
C ILE A 82 14.13 6.25 -16.00
N ASP A 83 14.57 5.56 -17.06
CA ASP A 83 13.74 4.54 -17.71
C ASP A 83 13.81 3.23 -16.92
N ALA A 84 12.82 3.04 -16.03
CA ALA A 84 12.52 1.76 -15.40
C ALA A 84 11.25 1.17 -16.04
N ILE A 85 11.32 -0.11 -16.43
CA ILE A 85 10.21 -0.90 -16.98
C ILE A 85 10.16 -2.21 -16.18
#